data_AF-A0A067CRD9-F1
#
_entry.id   AF-A0A067CRD9-F1
#
_cell.length_a   1.000
_cell.length_b   1.000
_cell.length_c   1.000
_cell.angle_alpha   90.00
_cell.angle_beta   90.00
_cell.angle_gamma   90.00
#
_symmetry.space_group_name_H-M   'P 1'
#
loop_
_entity.id
_entity.type
_entity.pdbx_description
1 polymer ?
#
loop_
_entity_poly.entity_id
_entity_poly.type
_entity_poly.pdbx_seq_one_letter_code
_entity_poly.pdbx_strand_id
1 'polypeptide(L)'
;MATDPTSTTAPRRLVEYFFVATKTGAGDEALTFQYPATTEADEYPPNILMFMFPCTSSPAHGSLLPPPVYNTFVLTTASGAALYGTSICFSTLTSSSDVQHTLTSLCFVSQWPFCGPLLKYLEQLALLGVHQARQVDYTGVEKSLANLFFEVPLPVRGRAGVVASIGDTDVLLKRYTMQDVPFEMDMEFLEYTFAILTPDTLLNVLCHLLLEHAVLIVGVDTLFVTAVAETLRHLLFPLQWDHVFIPVVPLGVDMATLLDAPVPFVAGAHPLQLEGAALPPTVVRVDLPEGRVTSAIELPPLPDAVVAMKDRLATVLKKTSSQLSRRLWERRMAFQKALYSNNKGDLMYERGKFLLGSSALVRKVAKSFTHLIGDLVAGHEHCLRGDVVAYVCTKPASQQAFYTALADTNAFQAFLDGMASPHEASRAVRFFRLQHPPTTIKSPLLSPTAQENSQFHVAMAPDTPALQLQNDASNLQFHVTFPNLDVAAFGPVRQLTEIEPDDDVDCVLVGRRSSSTVTTPEARASVLDWLDTWLRSSEKGKAVQSVFRRTKTLGSPTTRPSPLHRTQSQNASRRDGASSFVLCFLDGRDRPTPVAAHVVLARLRVAGDAGHDCA
;
A
#
# COMPACT_ATOMS: atom_id res chain seq x y z
N MET A 1 -11.19 29.64 -21.73
CA MET A 1 -12.40 29.15 -22.42
C MET A 1 -13.13 28.27 -21.42
N ALA A 2 -14.32 28.70 -21.00
CA ALA A 2 -15.13 27.99 -20.02
C ALA A 2 -15.78 26.76 -20.69
N THR A 3 -15.59 25.58 -20.11
CA THR A 3 -16.27 24.34 -20.51
C THR A 3 -17.42 24.05 -19.55
N ASP A 4 -18.57 23.73 -20.13
CA ASP A 4 -19.86 23.38 -19.54
C ASP A 4 -19.79 22.37 -18.37
N PRO A 5 -20.60 22.52 -17.29
CA PRO A 5 -20.63 21.59 -16.16
C PRO A 5 -21.66 20.44 -16.32
N THR A 6 -22.09 20.11 -17.54
CA THR A 6 -23.10 19.04 -17.78
C THR A 6 -22.51 17.76 -18.38
N SER A 7 -21.24 17.46 -18.14
CA SER A 7 -20.76 16.08 -18.36
C SER A 7 -21.25 15.22 -17.20
N THR A 8 -22.29 14.40 -17.45
CA THR A 8 -22.62 13.21 -16.68
C THR A 8 -21.33 12.47 -16.33
N THR A 9 -20.85 12.62 -15.09
CA THR A 9 -19.66 11.93 -14.61
C THR A 9 -19.97 10.44 -14.59
N ALA A 10 -19.36 9.70 -15.50
CA ALA A 10 -19.47 8.24 -15.53
C ALA A 10 -19.24 7.66 -14.11
N PRO A 11 -19.98 6.59 -13.72
CA PRO A 11 -19.85 6.01 -12.40
C PRO A 11 -18.39 5.61 -12.15
N ARG A 12 -17.80 6.12 -11.06
CA ARG A 12 -16.41 5.85 -10.66
C ARG A 12 -16.23 4.35 -10.41
N ARG A 13 -15.45 3.69 -11.26
CA ARG A 13 -15.19 2.25 -11.17
C ARG A 13 -14.06 2.00 -10.18
N LEU A 14 -14.04 0.80 -9.61
CA LEU A 14 -12.92 0.34 -8.81
C LEU A 14 -11.73 -0.04 -9.71
N VAL A 15 -12.02 -0.65 -10.85
CA VAL A 15 -11.06 -1.07 -11.88
C VAL A 15 -11.60 -0.66 -13.24
N GLU A 16 -10.75 -0.06 -14.06
CA GLU A 16 -11.08 0.46 -15.38
C GLU A 16 -10.86 -0.63 -16.43
N TYR A 17 -9.76 -1.37 -16.32
CA TYR A 17 -9.39 -2.41 -17.29
C TYR A 17 -8.79 -3.67 -16.63
N PHE A 18 -9.01 -4.80 -17.30
CA PHE A 18 -8.34 -6.07 -17.04
C PHE A 18 -7.76 -6.62 -18.34
N PHE A 19 -6.50 -7.03 -18.32
CA PHE A 19 -5.77 -7.55 -19.47
C PHE A 19 -5.16 -8.91 -19.15
N VAL A 20 -5.14 -9.79 -20.15
CA VAL A 20 -4.34 -11.01 -20.16
C VAL A 20 -3.41 -10.93 -21.35
N ALA A 21 -2.13 -11.18 -21.11
CA ALA A 21 -1.11 -11.23 -22.15
C ALA A 21 -0.27 -12.49 -22.03
N THR A 22 0.21 -12.97 -23.16
CA THR A 22 1.17 -14.07 -23.23
C THR A 22 2.43 -13.65 -23.95
N LYS A 23 3.57 -14.18 -23.50
CA LYS A 23 4.87 -14.03 -24.16
C LYS A 23 5.49 -15.41 -24.37
N THR A 24 5.72 -15.79 -25.63
CA THR A 24 6.36 -17.06 -25.99
C THR A 24 7.79 -16.82 -26.48
N GLY A 25 8.78 -17.47 -25.87
CA GLY A 25 10.18 -17.38 -26.33
C GLY A 25 10.73 -15.94 -26.43
N ALA A 26 11.42 -15.64 -27.53
CA ALA A 26 12.24 -14.43 -27.72
C ALA A 26 11.56 -13.28 -28.49
N GLY A 27 10.22 -13.17 -28.51
CA GLY A 27 9.64 -11.93 -29.06
C GLY A 27 8.15 -11.84 -29.36
N ASP A 28 7.37 -12.93 -29.28
CA ASP A 28 5.94 -12.85 -29.57
C ASP A 28 5.16 -12.52 -28.27
N GLU A 29 4.90 -11.23 -28.05
CA GLU A 29 4.08 -10.70 -26.96
C GLU A 29 2.72 -10.27 -27.53
N ALA A 30 1.64 -10.82 -26.99
CA ALA A 30 0.29 -10.52 -27.46
C ALA A 30 -0.71 -10.41 -26.31
N LEU A 31 -1.67 -9.48 -26.44
CA LEU A 31 -2.89 -9.49 -25.62
C LEU A 31 -3.76 -10.66 -26.08
N THR A 32 -4.09 -11.55 -25.15
CA THR A 32 -5.02 -12.67 -25.39
C THR A 32 -6.43 -12.34 -24.92
N PHE A 33 -6.56 -11.40 -23.99
CA PHE A 33 -7.86 -10.91 -23.52
C PHE A 33 -7.74 -9.47 -23.02
N GLN A 34 -8.82 -8.70 -23.22
CA GLN A 34 -9.00 -7.40 -22.59
C GLN A 34 -10.47 -7.20 -22.20
N TYR A 35 -10.68 -6.52 -21.09
CA TYR A 35 -11.98 -6.04 -20.66
C TYR A 35 -11.87 -4.64 -20.05
N PRO A 36 -12.74 -3.68 -20.41
CA PRO A 36 -13.76 -3.75 -21.46
C PRO A 36 -13.18 -4.04 -22.85
N ALA A 37 -13.99 -4.59 -23.75
CA ALA A 37 -13.54 -4.96 -25.09
C ALA A 37 -13.21 -3.74 -25.98
N THR A 38 -13.82 -2.59 -25.70
CA THR A 38 -13.68 -1.35 -26.47
C THR A 38 -12.42 -0.58 -26.11
N THR A 39 -11.63 -0.21 -27.12
CA THR A 39 -10.47 0.67 -26.98
C THR A 39 -10.80 2.15 -27.23
N GLU A 40 -12.07 2.48 -27.46
CA GLU A 40 -12.55 3.83 -27.82
C GLU A 40 -12.70 4.78 -26.62
N ALA A 41 -12.31 4.36 -25.42
CA ALA A 41 -12.32 5.22 -24.25
C ALA A 41 -11.18 6.24 -24.33
N ASP A 42 -11.46 7.50 -24.00
CA ASP A 42 -10.47 8.61 -24.02
C ASP A 42 -9.22 8.34 -23.16
N GLU A 43 -9.34 7.45 -22.16
CA GLU A 43 -8.27 7.07 -21.24
C GLU A 43 -7.77 5.61 -21.45
N TYR A 44 -7.99 5.01 -22.62
CA TYR A 44 -7.46 3.67 -22.90
C TYR A 44 -5.91 3.68 -22.93
N PRO A 45 -5.22 2.69 -22.30
CA PRO A 45 -3.76 2.62 -22.30
C PRO A 45 -3.21 1.79 -23.50
N PRO A 46 -2.81 2.40 -24.64
CA PRO A 46 -2.43 1.65 -25.85
C PRO A 46 -1.15 0.82 -25.70
N ASN A 47 -0.22 1.25 -24.85
CA ASN A 47 1.10 0.60 -24.68
C ASN A 47 1.15 -0.34 -23.46
N ILE A 48 -0.01 -0.79 -22.97
CA ILE A 48 -0.10 -1.59 -21.74
C ILE A 48 0.79 -2.83 -21.74
N LEU A 49 0.92 -3.50 -22.89
CA LEU A 49 1.75 -4.70 -23.05
C LEU A 49 3.20 -4.50 -22.59
N MET A 50 3.78 -3.33 -22.88
CA MET A 50 5.16 -3.02 -22.50
C MET A 50 5.39 -3.05 -20.98
N PHE A 51 4.34 -2.84 -20.20
CA PHE A 51 4.38 -2.79 -18.73
C PHE A 51 3.89 -4.09 -18.10
N MET A 52 3.26 -5.00 -18.84
CA MET A 52 2.70 -6.23 -18.27
C MET A 52 3.79 -7.26 -17.91
N PHE A 53 4.95 -7.22 -18.59
CA PHE A 53 6.05 -8.16 -18.38
C PHE A 53 7.24 -7.48 -17.71
N PRO A 54 7.55 -7.80 -16.44
CA PRO A 54 8.69 -7.22 -15.74
C PRO A 54 10.02 -7.67 -16.35
N CYS A 55 11.05 -6.86 -16.13
CA CYS A 55 12.42 -7.21 -16.50
C CYS A 55 12.88 -8.39 -15.64
N THR A 56 13.01 -9.58 -16.24
CA THR A 56 13.61 -10.72 -15.56
C THR A 56 14.83 -11.17 -16.33
N SER A 57 15.88 -11.60 -15.62
CA SER A 57 16.93 -12.39 -16.25
C SER A 57 16.29 -13.61 -16.92
N SER A 58 16.75 -13.93 -18.13
CA SER A 58 16.31 -15.08 -18.94
C SER A 58 16.09 -16.33 -18.05
N PRO A 59 15.09 -17.19 -18.33
CA PRO A 59 14.87 -18.41 -17.56
C PRO A 59 16.21 -19.13 -17.39
N ALA A 60 16.59 -19.34 -16.14
CA ALA A 60 17.85 -19.98 -15.77
C ALA A 60 18.02 -21.23 -16.64
N HIS A 61 19.19 -21.40 -17.25
CA HIS A 61 19.50 -22.58 -18.05
C HIS A 61 19.28 -23.84 -17.19
N GLY A 62 18.14 -24.51 -17.35
CA GLY A 62 17.71 -25.61 -16.49
C GLY A 62 16.20 -25.88 -16.57
N SER A 63 15.78 -27.03 -16.06
CA SER A 63 14.38 -27.49 -16.05
C SER A 63 13.49 -26.82 -14.98
N LEU A 64 14.00 -25.85 -14.22
CA LEU A 64 13.29 -25.19 -13.13
C LEU A 64 12.64 -23.88 -13.61
N LEU A 65 11.31 -23.79 -13.46
CA LEU A 65 10.56 -22.58 -13.77
C LEU A 65 10.85 -21.45 -12.77
N PRO A 66 11.07 -20.21 -13.25
CA PRO A 66 11.24 -19.08 -12.35
C PRO A 66 9.94 -18.82 -11.57
N PRO A 67 10.05 -18.25 -10.36
CA PRO A 67 8.86 -17.87 -9.60
C PRO A 67 8.01 -16.82 -10.31
N PRO A 68 6.70 -16.77 -9.99
CA PRO A 68 5.88 -15.65 -10.37
C PRO A 68 6.44 -14.32 -9.90
N VAL A 69 6.31 -13.29 -10.73
CA VAL A 69 6.77 -11.93 -10.45
C VAL A 69 5.57 -11.01 -10.32
N TYR A 70 5.63 -10.12 -9.33
CA TYR A 70 4.66 -9.04 -9.13
C TYR A 70 5.23 -7.78 -9.73
N ASN A 71 4.44 -7.09 -10.55
CA ASN A 71 4.82 -5.83 -11.15
C ASN A 71 3.74 -4.79 -10.89
N THR A 72 4.15 -3.56 -10.61
CA THR A 72 3.24 -2.42 -10.46
C THR A 72 3.84 -1.23 -11.17
N PHE A 73 3.03 -0.44 -11.84
CA PHE A 73 3.48 0.68 -12.67
C PHE A 73 2.40 1.75 -12.71
N VAL A 74 2.77 2.92 -13.22
CA VAL A 74 1.85 4.05 -13.37
C VAL A 74 1.95 4.57 -14.78
N LEU A 75 0.78 4.75 -15.39
CA LEU A 75 0.62 5.37 -16.71
C LEU A 75 0.02 6.76 -16.50
N THR A 76 0.49 7.73 -17.28
CA THR A 76 -0.07 9.07 -17.30
C THR A 76 -1.00 9.20 -18.50
N THR A 77 -2.25 9.57 -18.27
CA THR A 77 -3.22 9.83 -19.33
C THR A 77 -2.93 11.15 -20.04
N ALA A 78 -3.59 11.40 -21.18
CA ALA A 78 -3.52 12.69 -21.85
C ALA A 78 -4.02 13.86 -20.98
N SER A 79 -4.88 13.59 -19.99
CA SER A 79 -5.36 14.56 -19.00
C SER A 79 -4.38 14.81 -17.84
N GLY A 80 -3.24 14.09 -17.80
CA GLY A 80 -2.28 14.15 -16.70
C GLY A 80 -2.68 13.31 -15.47
N ALA A 81 -3.78 12.57 -15.53
CA ALA A 81 -4.20 11.67 -14.47
C ALA A 81 -3.33 10.41 -14.42
N ALA A 82 -3.20 9.82 -13.22
CA ALA A 82 -2.47 8.58 -13.01
C ALA A 82 -3.41 7.37 -13.13
N LEU A 83 -3.00 6.39 -13.94
CA LEU A 83 -3.57 5.04 -13.99
C LEU A 83 -2.58 4.05 -13.40
N TYR A 84 -2.99 3.38 -12.33
CA TYR A 84 -2.22 2.42 -11.57
C TYR A 84 -2.38 1.02 -12.18
N GLY A 85 -1.32 0.53 -12.81
CA GLY A 85 -1.23 -0.83 -13.32
C GLY A 85 -0.67 -1.77 -12.27
N THR A 86 -1.31 -2.91 -12.11
CA THR A 86 -0.89 -3.99 -11.22
C THR A 86 -0.95 -5.29 -11.99
N SER A 87 0.18 -5.99 -12.12
CA SER A 87 0.24 -7.26 -12.83
C SER A 87 0.99 -8.35 -12.08
N ILE A 88 0.61 -9.59 -12.38
CA ILE A 88 1.33 -10.79 -11.97
C ILE A 88 1.74 -11.54 -13.23
N CYS A 89 2.97 -12.03 -13.26
CA CYS A 89 3.51 -12.78 -14.37
C CYS A 89 3.99 -14.13 -13.87
N PHE A 90 3.54 -15.22 -14.50
CA PHE A 90 4.00 -16.58 -14.18
C PHE A 90 4.35 -17.34 -15.46
N SER A 91 5.39 -18.15 -15.38
CA SER A 91 5.82 -19.01 -16.48
C SER A 91 5.00 -20.29 -16.53
N THR A 92 5.00 -20.96 -17.68
CA THR A 92 4.35 -22.24 -17.94
C THR A 92 5.24 -23.03 -18.91
N LEU A 93 5.20 -24.37 -18.85
CA LEU A 93 5.93 -25.24 -19.79
C LEU A 93 4.95 -25.80 -20.82
N THR A 94 5.28 -25.65 -22.10
CA THR A 94 4.57 -26.33 -23.19
C THR A 94 5.22 -27.70 -23.48
N SER A 95 4.45 -28.67 -23.99
CA SER A 95 4.68 -30.11 -23.87
C SER A 95 6.02 -30.69 -24.41
N SER A 96 6.62 -31.55 -23.56
CA SER A 96 7.63 -32.64 -23.67
C SER A 96 8.62 -32.83 -24.84
N SER A 97 8.43 -32.26 -26.04
CA SER A 97 9.38 -32.47 -27.16
C SER A 97 10.30 -31.26 -27.42
N ASP A 98 9.85 -30.06 -27.08
CA ASP A 98 10.64 -28.83 -27.13
C ASP A 98 10.26 -27.97 -25.91
N VAL A 99 11.22 -27.70 -25.01
CA VAL A 99 10.94 -27.03 -23.72
C VAL A 99 10.80 -25.53 -23.97
N GLN A 100 9.65 -25.10 -24.47
CA GLN A 100 9.36 -23.68 -24.67
C GLN A 100 8.62 -23.11 -23.45
N HIS A 101 9.24 -22.09 -22.85
CA HIS A 101 8.65 -21.31 -21.77
C HIS A 101 7.67 -20.28 -22.32
N THR A 102 6.45 -20.28 -21.79
CA THR A 102 5.44 -19.24 -22.06
C THR A 102 5.17 -18.48 -20.78
N LEU A 103 5.31 -17.16 -20.81
CA LEU A 103 4.90 -16.28 -19.72
C LEU A 103 3.45 -15.87 -19.93
N THR A 104 2.65 -15.95 -18.87
CA THR A 104 1.30 -15.37 -18.81
C THR A 104 1.30 -14.23 -17.82
N SER A 105 0.79 -13.07 -18.23
CA SER A 105 0.62 -11.90 -17.38
C SER A 105 -0.85 -11.54 -17.25
N LEU A 106 -1.33 -11.39 -16.00
CA LEU A 106 -2.66 -10.88 -15.68
C LEU A 106 -2.50 -9.47 -15.11
N CYS A 107 -3.24 -8.48 -15.61
CA CYS A 107 -3.08 -7.09 -15.20
C CYS A 107 -4.41 -6.39 -14.96
N PHE A 108 -4.54 -5.75 -13.80
CA PHE A 108 -5.57 -4.73 -13.56
C PHE A 108 -4.98 -3.33 -13.76
N VAL A 109 -5.78 -2.44 -14.35
CA VAL A 109 -5.51 -1.01 -14.40
C VAL A 109 -6.61 -0.29 -13.65
N SER A 110 -6.23 0.49 -12.64
CA SER A 110 -7.12 1.25 -11.77
C SER A 110 -6.79 2.75 -11.76
N GLN A 111 -7.77 3.66 -11.72
CA GLN A 111 -7.53 5.06 -11.33
C GLN A 111 -7.17 5.20 -9.84
N TRP A 112 -7.34 4.12 -9.06
CA TRP A 112 -7.12 4.09 -7.62
C TRP A 112 -5.88 3.26 -7.26
N PRO A 113 -5.03 3.73 -6.35
CA PRO A 113 -3.77 3.07 -6.01
C PRO A 113 -3.97 1.89 -5.03
N PHE A 114 -4.82 0.93 -5.38
CA PHE A 114 -5.07 -0.30 -4.60
C PHE A 114 -4.12 -1.44 -4.99
N CYS A 115 -2.84 -1.15 -5.20
CA CYS A 115 -1.87 -2.08 -5.79
C CYS A 115 -1.77 -3.41 -5.03
N GLY A 116 -1.51 -3.40 -3.71
CA GLY A 116 -1.41 -4.57 -2.86
C GLY A 116 -2.71 -5.39 -2.80
N PRO A 117 -3.88 -4.77 -2.53
CA PRO A 117 -5.17 -5.44 -2.64
C PRO A 117 -5.41 -6.09 -4.01
N LEU A 118 -5.10 -5.40 -5.12
CA LEU A 118 -5.28 -5.93 -6.47
C LEU A 118 -4.29 -7.04 -6.82
N LEU A 119 -3.03 -6.98 -6.34
CA LEU A 119 -2.08 -8.10 -6.46
C LEU A 119 -2.62 -9.35 -5.76
N LYS A 120 -3.18 -9.19 -4.56
CA LYS A 120 -3.79 -10.29 -3.81
C LYS A 120 -5.00 -10.87 -4.54
N TYR A 121 -5.80 -10.00 -5.16
CA TYR A 121 -6.93 -10.44 -5.98
C TYR A 121 -6.45 -11.21 -7.21
N LEU A 122 -5.44 -10.71 -7.92
CA LEU A 122 -4.86 -11.36 -9.10
C LEU A 122 -4.28 -12.75 -8.80
N GLU A 123 -3.60 -12.94 -7.65
CA GLU A 123 -3.12 -14.27 -7.25
C GLU A 123 -4.27 -15.29 -7.17
N GLN A 124 -5.38 -14.91 -6.53
CA GLN A 124 -6.55 -15.79 -6.42
C GLN A 124 -7.21 -15.99 -7.77
N LEU A 125 -7.30 -14.95 -8.58
CA LEU A 125 -7.85 -15.03 -9.94
C LEU A 125 -7.01 -15.98 -10.81
N ALA A 126 -5.68 -15.93 -10.71
CA ALA A 126 -4.80 -16.87 -11.41
C ALA A 126 -5.02 -18.31 -10.97
N LEU A 127 -5.15 -18.58 -9.66
CA LEU A 127 -5.44 -19.92 -9.16
C LEU A 127 -6.80 -20.42 -9.66
N LEU A 128 -7.84 -19.59 -9.55
CA LEU A 128 -9.17 -19.92 -10.09
C LEU A 128 -9.11 -20.18 -11.59
N GLY A 129 -8.34 -19.39 -12.34
CA GLY A 129 -8.13 -19.60 -13.77
C GLY A 129 -7.43 -20.92 -14.08
N VAL A 130 -6.34 -21.24 -13.40
CA VAL A 130 -5.64 -22.52 -13.60
C VAL A 130 -6.55 -23.70 -13.25
N HIS A 131 -7.37 -23.60 -12.20
CA HIS A 131 -8.36 -24.61 -11.88
C HIS A 131 -9.47 -24.71 -12.94
N GLN A 132 -9.98 -23.57 -13.41
CA GLN A 132 -10.95 -23.49 -14.50
C GLN A 132 -10.42 -24.15 -15.78
N ALA A 133 -9.15 -23.94 -16.13
CA ALA A 133 -8.54 -24.57 -17.29
C ALA A 133 -8.43 -26.11 -17.16
N ARG A 134 -8.45 -26.66 -15.93
CA ARG A 134 -8.42 -28.11 -15.67
C ARG A 134 -9.82 -28.75 -15.66
N GLN A 135 -10.88 -27.96 -15.48
CA GLN A 135 -12.26 -28.45 -15.34
C GLN A 135 -13.16 -27.88 -16.43
N VAL A 136 -13.80 -28.76 -17.20
CA VAL A 136 -14.81 -28.36 -18.19
C VAL A 136 -16.08 -27.93 -17.43
N ASP A 137 -16.67 -26.78 -17.78
CA ASP A 137 -17.91 -26.20 -17.23
C ASP A 137 -17.84 -25.32 -15.95
N TYR A 138 -16.66 -24.88 -15.52
CA TYR A 138 -16.53 -23.89 -14.44
C TYR A 138 -16.29 -22.48 -15.01
N THR A 139 -17.09 -21.48 -14.62
CA THR A 139 -16.92 -20.07 -15.05
C THR A 139 -16.66 -19.16 -13.83
N GLY A 140 -15.66 -19.51 -13.02
CA GLY A 140 -15.36 -18.79 -11.78
C GLY A 140 -14.63 -17.48 -12.01
N VAL A 141 -13.77 -17.43 -13.03
CA VAL A 141 -12.97 -16.23 -13.35
C VAL A 141 -13.87 -15.10 -13.84
N GLU A 142 -14.73 -15.36 -14.82
CA GLU A 142 -15.62 -14.35 -15.40
C GLU A 142 -16.63 -13.82 -14.38
N LYS A 143 -17.17 -14.69 -13.52
CA LYS A 143 -18.04 -14.27 -12.41
C LYS A 143 -17.32 -13.41 -11.38
N SER A 144 -16.07 -13.74 -11.06
CA SER A 144 -15.24 -12.95 -10.15
C SER A 144 -14.94 -11.58 -10.72
N LEU A 145 -14.56 -11.52 -12.01
CA LEU A 145 -14.35 -10.27 -12.73
C LEU A 145 -15.63 -9.44 -12.81
N ALA A 146 -16.76 -10.04 -13.19
CA ALA A 146 -18.05 -9.35 -13.22
C ALA A 146 -18.41 -8.76 -11.85
N ASN A 147 -18.21 -9.51 -10.76
CA ASN A 147 -18.40 -8.99 -9.40
C ASN A 147 -17.49 -7.78 -9.13
N LEU A 148 -16.20 -7.87 -9.46
CA LEU A 148 -15.25 -6.77 -9.23
C LEU A 148 -15.58 -5.50 -10.05
N PHE A 149 -16.01 -5.66 -11.30
CA PHE A 149 -16.30 -4.55 -12.20
C PHE A 149 -17.67 -3.89 -11.95
N PHE A 150 -18.67 -4.66 -11.50
CA PHE A 150 -20.06 -4.18 -11.47
C PHE A 150 -20.69 -4.15 -10.09
N GLU A 151 -20.25 -4.98 -9.14
CA GLU A 151 -20.93 -5.18 -7.86
C GLU A 151 -20.10 -4.68 -6.67
N VAL A 152 -18.76 -4.70 -6.76
CA VAL A 152 -17.87 -4.16 -5.72
C VAL A 152 -17.85 -2.63 -5.81
N PRO A 153 -18.40 -1.90 -4.83
CA PRO A 153 -18.37 -0.45 -4.86
C PRO A 153 -16.97 0.08 -4.56
N LEU A 154 -16.65 1.24 -5.13
CA LEU A 154 -15.49 2.00 -4.71
C LEU A 154 -15.65 2.42 -3.23
N PRO A 155 -14.67 2.18 -2.35
CA PRO A 155 -14.75 2.64 -0.96
C PRO A 155 -14.91 4.16 -0.86
N VAL A 156 -15.81 4.61 0.01
CA VAL A 156 -15.94 6.04 0.30
C VAL A 156 -14.79 6.47 1.21
N ARG A 157 -14.16 7.60 0.90
CA ARG A 157 -13.01 8.10 1.65
C ARG A 157 -13.38 8.34 3.11
N GLY A 158 -12.59 7.81 4.03
CA GLY A 158 -12.78 8.00 5.47
C GLY A 158 -13.87 7.14 6.11
N ARG A 159 -14.64 6.38 5.31
CA ARG A 159 -15.62 5.41 5.82
C ARG A 159 -14.96 4.03 6.04
N ALA A 160 -15.77 3.06 6.45
CA ALA A 160 -15.33 1.67 6.50
C ALA A 160 -14.87 1.21 5.11
N GLY A 161 -13.85 0.35 5.08
CA GLY A 161 -13.39 -0.24 3.82
C GLY A 161 -14.41 -1.24 3.26
N VAL A 162 -14.26 -1.56 1.98
CA VAL A 162 -15.02 -2.60 1.29
C VAL A 162 -14.18 -3.87 1.30
N VAL A 163 -14.80 -5.00 1.66
CA VAL A 163 -14.16 -6.31 1.54
C VAL A 163 -14.71 -6.98 0.29
N ALA A 164 -13.82 -7.24 -0.66
CA ALA A 164 -14.10 -8.05 -1.84
C ALA A 164 -13.53 -9.46 -1.61
N SER A 165 -14.39 -10.47 -1.61
CA SER A 165 -13.97 -11.87 -1.45
C SER A 165 -13.79 -12.53 -2.82
N ILE A 166 -12.79 -13.39 -2.95
CA ILE A 166 -12.54 -14.23 -4.13
C ILE A 166 -12.04 -15.59 -3.65
N GLY A 167 -12.81 -16.64 -3.90
CA GLY A 167 -12.60 -17.94 -3.24
C GLY A 167 -12.60 -17.81 -1.71
N ASP A 168 -11.55 -18.34 -1.06
CA ASP A 168 -11.39 -18.28 0.39
C ASP A 168 -10.61 -17.04 0.88
N THR A 169 -10.41 -16.06 -0.01
CA THR A 169 -9.57 -14.89 0.25
C THR A 169 -10.37 -13.60 0.31
N ASP A 170 -10.22 -12.88 1.42
CA ASP A 170 -10.75 -11.53 1.59
C ASP A 170 -9.72 -10.46 1.22
N VAL A 171 -10.12 -9.53 0.35
CA VAL A 171 -9.34 -8.37 -0.09
C VAL A 171 -9.97 -7.10 0.47
N LEU A 172 -9.25 -6.41 1.35
CA LEU A 172 -9.71 -5.14 1.95
C LEU A 172 -9.29 -3.95 1.09
N LEU A 173 -10.27 -3.20 0.60
CA LEU A 173 -10.10 -1.95 -0.12
C LEU A 173 -10.51 -0.80 0.80
N LYS A 174 -9.59 0.12 1.10
CA LYS A 174 -9.85 1.20 2.06
C LYS A 174 -9.22 2.52 1.62
N ARG A 175 -10.00 3.59 1.73
CA ARG A 175 -9.57 4.97 1.51
C ARG A 175 -9.58 5.73 2.83
N TYR A 176 -8.44 6.32 3.18
CA TYR A 176 -8.24 6.97 4.48
C TYR A 176 -8.70 8.42 4.46
N THR A 177 -9.07 8.97 5.62
CA THR A 177 -9.42 10.39 5.74
C THR A 177 -8.22 11.26 5.34
N MET A 178 -8.48 12.47 4.83
CA MET A 178 -7.40 13.44 4.56
C MET A 178 -6.62 13.82 5.84
N GLN A 179 -7.25 13.69 7.02
CA GLN A 179 -6.61 13.98 8.32
C GLN A 179 -5.59 12.90 8.72
N ASP A 180 -5.84 11.65 8.34
CA ASP A 180 -4.93 10.54 8.57
C ASP A 180 -3.84 10.49 7.51
N VAL A 181 -4.24 10.56 6.23
CA VAL A 181 -3.36 10.48 5.05
C VAL A 181 -3.94 11.43 3.99
N PRO A 182 -3.27 12.56 3.69
CA PRO A 182 -3.84 13.62 2.85
C PRO A 182 -3.76 13.35 1.34
N PHE A 183 -3.35 12.15 0.95
CA PHE A 183 -3.22 11.69 -0.44
C PHE A 183 -3.80 10.27 -0.59
N GLU A 184 -4.10 9.85 -1.82
CA GLU A 184 -4.52 8.49 -2.13
C GLU A 184 -3.26 7.68 -2.46
N MET A 185 -2.97 6.63 -1.71
CA MET A 185 -1.81 5.76 -1.95
C MET A 185 -2.04 4.41 -1.28
N ASP A 186 -1.39 3.37 -1.80
CA ASP A 186 -1.31 2.11 -1.08
C ASP A 186 -0.49 2.28 0.21
N MET A 187 -1.12 2.02 1.36
CA MET A 187 -0.48 2.17 2.65
C MET A 187 0.61 1.13 2.92
N GLU A 188 0.59 -0.02 2.26
CA GLU A 188 1.69 -0.97 2.33
C GLU A 188 2.93 -0.44 1.59
N PHE A 189 2.76 0.30 0.49
CA PHE A 189 3.90 0.89 -0.24
C PHE A 189 4.67 1.89 0.63
N LEU A 190 3.94 2.68 1.43
CA LEU A 190 4.54 3.56 2.41
C LEU A 190 5.41 2.78 3.43
N GLU A 191 4.90 1.64 3.90
CA GLU A 191 5.61 0.78 4.84
C GLU A 191 6.81 0.09 4.19
N TYR A 192 6.71 -0.33 2.93
CA TYR A 192 7.83 -0.89 2.16
C TYR A 192 8.95 0.14 2.06
N THR A 193 8.63 1.38 1.69
CA THR A 193 9.60 2.46 1.57
C THR A 193 10.33 2.72 2.89
N PHE A 194 9.59 2.75 4.00
CA PHE A 194 10.18 2.94 5.34
C PHE A 194 10.99 1.74 5.83
N ALA A 195 10.72 0.54 5.34
CA ALA A 195 11.53 -0.64 5.60
C ALA A 195 12.82 -0.64 4.77
N ILE A 196 12.78 -0.06 3.56
CA ILE A 196 13.88 -0.04 2.58
C ILE A 196 14.85 1.13 2.84
N LEU A 197 14.34 2.35 2.92
CA LEU A 197 15.14 3.57 3.07
C LEU A 197 15.36 3.89 4.54
N THR A 198 16.60 4.23 4.90
CA THR A 198 16.89 4.79 6.22
C THR A 198 16.30 6.22 6.30
N PRO A 199 16.06 6.74 7.51
CA PRO A 199 15.65 8.14 7.69
C PRO A 199 16.57 9.15 6.97
N ASP A 200 17.87 8.91 7.02
CA ASP A 200 18.89 9.70 6.32
C ASP A 200 18.69 9.70 4.81
N THR A 201 18.64 8.50 4.22
CA THR A 201 18.46 8.33 2.77
C THR A 201 17.12 8.92 2.32
N LEU A 202 16.05 8.63 3.07
CA LEU A 202 14.69 9.09 2.76
C LEU A 202 14.62 10.61 2.70
N LEU A 203 15.15 11.31 3.71
CA LEU A 203 15.12 12.77 3.75
C LEU A 203 16.08 13.39 2.75
N ASN A 204 17.24 12.77 2.49
CA ASN A 204 18.16 13.22 1.46
C ASN A 204 17.51 13.19 0.06
N VAL A 205 16.88 12.07 -0.31
CA VAL A 205 16.19 11.95 -1.60
C VAL A 205 14.97 12.88 -1.66
N LEU A 206 14.22 13.01 -0.56
CA LEU A 206 13.10 13.96 -0.49
C LEU A 206 13.56 15.39 -0.73
N CYS A 207 14.71 15.81 -0.18
CA CYS A 207 15.29 17.12 -0.45
C CYS A 207 15.71 17.30 -1.91
N HIS A 208 16.22 16.25 -2.57
CA HIS A 208 16.48 16.31 -4.01
C HIS A 208 15.18 16.53 -4.80
N LEU A 209 14.09 15.86 -4.43
CA LEU A 209 12.78 16.07 -5.05
C LEU A 209 12.18 17.45 -4.77
N LEU A 210 12.33 17.96 -3.55
CA LEU A 210 11.88 19.31 -3.19
C LEU A 210 12.59 20.40 -4.00
N LEU A 211 13.78 20.10 -4.53
CA LEU A 211 14.54 20.99 -5.40
C LEU A 211 14.45 20.57 -6.88
N GLU A 212 13.49 19.70 -7.23
CA GLU A 212 13.22 19.25 -8.59
C GLU A 212 14.43 18.65 -9.32
N HIS A 213 15.30 17.92 -8.62
CA HIS A 213 16.35 17.15 -9.27
C HIS A 213 15.78 15.87 -9.92
N ALA A 214 16.43 15.41 -10.99
CA ALA A 214 16.10 14.13 -11.60
C ALA A 214 16.53 12.97 -10.69
N VAL A 215 15.60 12.06 -10.37
CA VAL A 215 15.82 10.91 -9.48
C VAL A 215 15.53 9.61 -10.23
N LEU A 216 16.54 8.74 -10.28
CA LEU A 216 16.45 7.39 -10.83
C LEU A 216 16.52 6.35 -9.70
N ILE A 217 15.46 5.56 -9.54
CA ILE A 217 15.38 4.49 -8.55
C ILE A 217 15.67 3.16 -9.25
N VAL A 218 16.71 2.46 -8.81
CA VAL A 218 17.21 1.25 -9.45
C VAL A 218 16.98 0.06 -8.54
N GLY A 219 16.31 -0.98 -9.02
CA GLY A 219 16.04 -2.17 -8.20
C GLY A 219 15.58 -3.37 -9.00
N VAL A 220 15.90 -4.57 -8.51
CA VAL A 220 15.51 -5.84 -9.15
C VAL A 220 14.00 -6.08 -9.06
N ASP A 221 13.40 -5.75 -7.92
CA ASP A 221 11.97 -5.91 -7.69
C ASP A 221 11.22 -4.61 -8.01
N THR A 222 10.58 -4.58 -9.17
CA THR A 222 9.80 -3.41 -9.65
C THR A 222 8.70 -2.99 -8.68
N LEU A 223 8.09 -3.94 -7.95
CA LEU A 223 7.14 -3.65 -6.88
C LEU A 223 7.70 -2.65 -5.84
N PHE A 224 8.95 -2.85 -5.42
CA PHE A 224 9.61 -1.97 -4.44
C PHE A 224 10.08 -0.67 -5.06
N VAL A 225 10.52 -0.69 -6.32
CA VAL A 225 10.87 0.52 -7.09
C VAL A 225 9.66 1.44 -7.18
N THR A 226 8.50 0.91 -7.58
CA THR A 226 7.24 1.66 -7.64
C THR A 226 6.79 2.14 -6.28
N ALA A 227 6.88 1.30 -5.25
CA ALA A 227 6.51 1.68 -3.89
C ALA A 227 7.32 2.88 -3.38
N VAL A 228 8.64 2.88 -3.61
CA VAL A 228 9.53 3.96 -3.23
C VAL A 228 9.24 5.22 -4.04
N ALA A 229 9.09 5.12 -5.36
CA ALA A 229 8.76 6.25 -6.23
C ALA A 229 7.45 6.93 -5.85
N GLU A 230 6.38 6.14 -5.70
CA GLU A 230 5.06 6.62 -5.28
C GLU A 230 5.07 7.26 -3.90
N THR A 231 5.76 6.63 -2.95
CA THR A 231 5.88 7.15 -1.60
C THR A 231 6.58 8.51 -1.61
N LEU A 232 7.75 8.60 -2.23
CA LEU A 232 8.53 9.83 -2.28
C LEU A 232 7.73 10.98 -2.92
N ARG A 233 7.03 10.71 -4.02
CA ARG A 233 6.14 11.67 -4.69
C ARG A 233 5.05 12.20 -3.76
N HIS A 234 4.39 11.33 -3.00
CA HIS A 234 3.29 11.71 -2.11
C HIS A 234 3.74 12.38 -0.80
N LEU A 235 4.96 12.11 -0.32
CA LEU A 235 5.51 12.77 0.87
C LEU A 235 5.81 14.26 0.66
N LEU A 236 5.75 14.76 -0.59
CA LEU A 236 5.85 16.18 -0.93
C LEU A 236 4.58 16.99 -0.56
N PHE A 237 3.47 16.33 -0.23
CA PHE A 237 2.20 16.99 0.07
C PHE A 237 2.35 18.16 1.07
N PRO A 238 1.77 19.36 0.78
CA PRO A 238 0.82 19.65 -0.31
C PRO A 238 1.45 20.02 -1.65
N LEU A 239 2.78 20.04 -1.76
CA LEU A 239 3.45 20.22 -3.05
C LEU A 239 3.19 18.99 -3.93
N GLN A 240 3.04 19.22 -5.23
CA GLN A 240 2.77 18.17 -6.21
C GLN A 240 3.97 18.05 -7.15
N TRP A 241 4.29 16.81 -7.53
CA TRP A 241 5.27 16.56 -8.57
C TRP A 241 4.58 16.59 -9.92
N ASP A 242 4.81 17.65 -10.68
CA ASP A 242 4.16 17.88 -11.98
C ASP A 242 5.08 17.55 -13.17
N HIS A 243 6.26 17.00 -12.90
CA HIS A 243 7.21 16.56 -13.93
C HIS A 243 7.01 15.09 -14.31
N VAL A 244 7.90 14.59 -15.17
CA VAL A 244 7.88 13.20 -15.63
C VAL A 244 7.92 12.25 -14.43
N PHE A 245 6.98 11.30 -14.41
CA PHE A 245 6.87 10.28 -13.36
C PHE A 245 6.64 8.91 -14.01
N ILE A 246 7.66 8.06 -14.02
CA ILE A 246 7.64 6.73 -14.64
C ILE A 246 8.25 5.73 -13.65
N PRO A 247 7.48 5.27 -12.64
CA PRO A 247 8.03 4.47 -11.54
C PRO A 247 8.61 3.12 -11.99
N VAL A 248 8.29 2.65 -13.20
CA VAL A 248 8.96 1.53 -13.88
C VAL A 248 9.02 1.84 -15.36
N VAL A 249 10.22 2.02 -15.88
CA VAL A 249 10.49 2.20 -17.31
C VAL A 249 10.48 0.83 -17.99
N PRO A 250 9.65 0.60 -19.02
CA PRO A 250 9.62 -0.66 -19.76
C PRO A 250 10.97 -1.02 -20.41
N LEU A 251 11.23 -2.31 -20.59
CA LEU A 251 12.46 -2.80 -21.24
C LEU A 251 12.67 -2.26 -22.66
N GLY A 252 11.60 -2.09 -23.43
CA GLY A 252 11.68 -1.65 -24.81
C GLY A 252 11.99 -0.16 -24.98
N VAL A 253 12.06 0.60 -23.88
CA VAL A 253 12.36 2.03 -23.90
C VAL A 253 13.86 2.24 -23.70
N ASP A 254 14.47 3.01 -24.59
CA ASP A 254 15.88 3.40 -24.48
C ASP A 254 16.08 4.34 -23.28
N MET A 255 16.81 3.86 -22.28
CA MET A 255 17.11 4.60 -21.06
C MET A 255 17.92 5.86 -21.33
N ALA A 256 18.73 5.91 -22.39
CA ALA A 256 19.53 7.08 -22.74
C ALA A 256 18.64 8.31 -22.94
N THR A 257 17.53 8.15 -23.65
CA THR A 257 16.59 9.26 -23.92
C THR A 257 15.98 9.86 -22.66
N LEU A 258 15.72 9.02 -21.65
CA LEU A 258 15.20 9.48 -20.36
C LEU A 258 16.27 10.17 -19.53
N LEU A 259 17.49 9.63 -19.52
CA LEU A 259 18.62 10.21 -18.79
C LEU A 259 19.05 11.57 -19.36
N ASP A 260 18.91 11.76 -20.68
CA ASP A 260 19.20 13.01 -21.38
C ASP A 260 18.05 14.02 -21.33
N ALA A 261 16.94 13.71 -20.64
CA ALA A 261 15.80 14.60 -20.56
C ALA A 261 16.19 15.94 -19.91
N PRO A 262 15.83 17.09 -20.52
CA PRO A 262 16.18 18.41 -20.00
C PRO A 262 15.31 18.85 -18.81
N VAL A 263 14.31 18.03 -18.46
CA VAL A 263 13.33 18.30 -17.39
C VAL A 263 13.56 17.34 -16.23
N PRO A 264 13.18 17.72 -15.00
CA PRO A 264 13.18 16.82 -13.87
C PRO A 264 12.37 15.56 -14.14
N PHE A 265 12.75 14.44 -13.53
CA PHE A 265 11.97 13.22 -13.58
C PHE A 265 12.11 12.42 -12.28
N VAL A 266 11.10 11.61 -11.99
CA VAL A 266 11.23 10.46 -11.08
C VAL A 266 10.97 9.22 -11.91
N ALA A 267 12.00 8.39 -12.04
CA ALA A 267 11.92 7.18 -12.84
C ALA A 267 12.44 5.97 -12.09
N GLY A 268 11.92 4.79 -12.44
CA GLY A 268 12.41 3.53 -11.93
C GLY A 268 12.92 2.61 -13.02
N ALA A 269 14.01 1.91 -12.77
CA ALA A 269 14.62 0.99 -13.75
C ALA A 269 15.10 -0.30 -13.09
N HIS A 270 15.04 -1.38 -13.85
CA HIS A 270 15.74 -2.61 -13.50
C HIS A 270 17.25 -2.44 -13.75
N PRO A 271 18.15 -2.97 -12.88
CA PRO A 271 19.59 -2.86 -13.06
C PRO A 271 20.10 -3.26 -14.46
N LEU A 272 19.50 -4.30 -15.06
CA LEU A 272 19.84 -4.77 -16.42
C LEU A 272 19.65 -3.70 -17.51
N GLN A 273 18.74 -2.74 -17.31
CA GLN A 273 18.53 -1.64 -18.27
C GLN A 273 19.65 -0.58 -18.23
N LEU A 274 20.50 -0.63 -17.21
CA LEU A 274 21.61 0.30 -17.02
C LEU A 274 22.97 -0.32 -17.33
N GLU A 275 23.02 -1.57 -17.81
CA GLU A 275 24.27 -2.20 -18.21
C GLU A 275 24.91 -1.41 -19.36
N GLY A 276 26.10 -0.85 -19.11
CA GLY A 276 26.83 -0.03 -20.08
C GLY A 276 26.38 1.43 -20.17
N ALA A 277 25.35 1.86 -19.43
CA ALA A 277 24.90 3.25 -19.40
C ALA A 277 25.71 4.08 -18.38
N ALA A 278 26.25 5.22 -18.82
CA ALA A 278 26.83 6.21 -17.91
C ALA A 278 25.72 7.12 -17.38
N LEU A 279 25.62 7.26 -16.04
CA LEU A 279 24.65 8.18 -15.46
C LEU A 279 25.13 9.63 -15.59
N PRO A 280 24.30 10.56 -16.09
CA PRO A 280 24.61 11.98 -16.09
C PRO A 280 24.80 12.51 -14.66
N PRO A 281 25.67 13.54 -14.45
CA PRO A 281 25.89 14.13 -13.13
C PRO A 281 24.65 14.85 -12.57
N THR A 282 23.68 15.15 -13.42
CA THR A 282 22.38 15.77 -13.07
C THR A 282 21.37 14.77 -12.48
N VAL A 283 21.68 13.47 -12.49
CA VAL A 283 20.76 12.41 -12.03
C VAL A 283 21.19 11.90 -10.65
N VAL A 284 20.25 11.90 -9.72
CA VAL A 284 20.38 11.30 -8.39
C VAL A 284 19.95 9.84 -8.48
N ARG A 285 20.87 8.91 -8.23
CA ARG A 285 20.60 7.47 -8.25
C ARG A 285 20.29 6.94 -6.86
N VAL A 286 19.24 6.12 -6.74
CA VAL A 286 18.86 5.42 -5.52
C VAL A 286 18.83 3.91 -5.79
N ASP A 287 19.78 3.17 -5.21
CA ASP A 287 19.85 1.70 -5.36
C ASP A 287 19.05 0.98 -4.27
N LEU A 288 18.13 0.11 -4.69
CA LEU A 288 17.35 -0.78 -3.84
C LEU A 288 17.89 -2.22 -3.91
N PRO A 289 17.83 -3.01 -2.82
CA PRO A 289 17.19 -2.71 -1.53
C PRO A 289 18.10 -2.03 -0.50
N GLU A 290 19.35 -1.69 -0.84
CA GLU A 290 20.31 -1.13 0.11
C GLU A 290 19.96 0.30 0.53
N GLY A 291 19.18 1.03 -0.27
CA GLY A 291 18.85 2.44 -0.04
C GLY A 291 20.10 3.31 -0.13
N ARG A 292 20.98 3.03 -1.10
CA ARG A 292 22.20 3.80 -1.35
C ARG A 292 21.89 4.94 -2.29
N VAL A 293 22.30 6.16 -1.95
CA VAL A 293 22.17 7.33 -2.83
C VAL A 293 23.53 7.66 -3.42
N THR A 294 23.56 7.87 -4.73
CA THR A 294 24.72 8.37 -5.47
C THR A 294 24.28 9.61 -6.23
N SER A 295 24.93 10.74 -5.96
CA SER A 295 24.62 12.04 -6.57
C SER A 295 25.92 12.83 -6.75
N ALA A 296 26.10 13.48 -7.90
CA ALA A 296 27.12 14.51 -8.09
C ALA A 296 26.61 15.90 -7.69
N ILE A 297 25.30 16.05 -7.46
CA ILE A 297 24.66 17.28 -7.01
C ILE A 297 24.83 17.38 -5.49
N GLU A 298 25.51 18.45 -5.05
CA GLU A 298 25.59 18.82 -3.64
C GLU A 298 24.33 19.58 -3.22
N LEU A 299 23.63 19.08 -2.19
CA LEU A 299 22.50 19.79 -1.62
C LEU A 299 22.97 21.04 -0.85
N PRO A 300 22.23 22.17 -0.92
CA PRO A 300 22.44 23.28 -0.01
C PRO A 300 22.27 22.85 1.46
N PRO A 301 22.72 23.66 2.44
CA PRO A 301 22.54 23.36 3.85
C PRO A 301 21.06 23.09 4.18
N LEU A 302 20.82 21.89 4.75
CA LEU A 302 19.47 21.41 4.96
C LEU A 302 18.72 22.24 6.01
N PRO A 303 17.41 22.46 5.84
CA PRO A 303 16.58 23.12 6.84
C PRO A 303 16.57 22.41 8.20
N ASP A 304 16.53 23.17 9.30
CA ASP A 304 16.46 22.59 10.66
C ASP A 304 15.26 21.66 10.84
N ALA A 305 14.13 21.95 10.18
CA ALA A 305 12.94 21.10 10.22
C ALA A 305 13.21 19.69 9.66
N VAL A 306 14.01 19.60 8.58
CA VAL A 306 14.43 18.32 7.97
C VAL A 306 15.37 17.59 8.92
N VAL A 307 16.35 18.30 9.49
CA VAL A 307 17.31 17.71 10.45
C VAL A 307 16.58 17.18 11.69
N ALA A 308 15.63 17.95 12.24
CA ALA A 308 14.82 17.52 13.38
C ALA A 308 13.90 16.33 13.05
N MET A 309 13.45 16.23 11.80
CA MET A 309 12.65 15.08 11.35
C MET A 309 13.46 13.79 11.34
N LYS A 310 14.72 13.84 10.92
CA LYS A 310 15.62 12.69 10.88
C LYS A 310 15.67 11.97 12.22
N ASP A 311 15.89 12.70 13.31
CA ASP A 311 16.00 12.12 14.64
C ASP A 311 14.69 11.45 15.08
N ARG A 312 13.55 12.10 14.79
CA ARG A 312 12.23 11.52 15.07
C ARG A 312 12.01 10.23 14.30
N LEU A 313 12.32 10.22 13.01
CA LEU A 313 12.19 9.04 12.17
C LEU A 313 13.13 7.92 12.61
N ALA A 314 14.36 8.22 13.04
CA ALA A 314 15.30 7.21 13.53
C ALA A 314 14.82 6.47 14.79
N THR A 315 13.98 7.10 15.61
CA THR A 315 13.36 6.42 16.78
C THR A 315 12.22 5.47 16.39
N VAL A 316 11.61 5.68 15.23
CA VAL A 316 10.37 5.01 14.82
C VAL A 316 10.61 3.98 13.72
N LEU A 317 11.37 4.36 12.70
CA LEU A 317 11.65 3.56 11.53
C LEU A 317 12.84 2.65 11.81
N LYS A 318 12.64 1.35 11.61
CA LYS A 318 13.71 0.34 11.65
C LYS A 318 13.89 -0.19 10.25
N LYS A 319 15.11 -0.16 9.73
CA LYS A 319 15.44 -0.77 8.44
C LYS A 319 15.21 -2.28 8.53
N THR A 320 14.28 -2.78 7.71
CA THR A 320 13.87 -4.20 7.67
C THR A 320 13.80 -4.72 6.23
N SER A 321 14.54 -4.11 5.31
CA SER A 321 14.56 -4.45 3.88
C SER A 321 14.83 -5.93 3.61
N SER A 322 15.75 -6.57 4.34
CA SER A 322 16.01 -8.02 4.20
C SER A 322 14.82 -8.89 4.58
N GLN A 323 14.05 -8.51 5.61
CA GLN A 323 12.82 -9.21 5.99
C GLN A 323 11.74 -9.01 4.94
N LEU A 324 11.66 -7.82 4.35
CA LEU A 324 10.70 -7.50 3.30
C LEU A 324 10.99 -8.30 2.01
N SER A 325 12.23 -8.30 1.52
CA SER A 325 12.63 -9.11 0.36
C SER A 325 12.41 -10.61 0.62
N ARG A 326 12.70 -11.07 1.84
CA ARG A 326 12.41 -12.46 2.23
C ARG A 326 10.92 -12.78 2.20
N ARG A 327 10.06 -11.91 2.74
CA ARG A 327 8.59 -12.09 2.69
C ARG A 327 8.07 -12.12 1.26
N LEU A 328 8.57 -11.24 0.40
CA LEU A 328 8.23 -11.22 -1.02
C LEU A 328 8.62 -12.55 -1.68
N TRP A 329 9.84 -13.03 -1.43
CA TRP A 329 10.30 -14.32 -1.93
C TRP A 329 9.45 -15.49 -1.43
N GLU A 330 9.20 -15.58 -0.13
CA GLU A 330 8.35 -16.62 0.48
C GLU A 330 6.93 -16.59 -0.12
N ARG A 331 6.38 -15.39 -0.37
CA ARG A 331 5.08 -15.23 -1.02
C ARG A 331 5.10 -15.74 -2.46
N ARG A 332 6.11 -15.39 -3.26
CA ARG A 332 6.29 -15.87 -4.64
C ARG A 332 6.42 -17.40 -4.69
N MET A 333 7.19 -17.99 -3.78
CA MET A 333 7.34 -19.44 -3.67
C MET A 333 6.03 -20.13 -3.30
N ALA A 334 5.29 -19.59 -2.33
CA ALA A 334 3.97 -20.12 -1.96
C ALA A 334 2.98 -20.02 -3.13
N PHE A 335 2.97 -18.89 -3.85
CA PHE A 335 2.12 -18.71 -5.02
C PHE A 335 2.50 -19.65 -6.16
N GLN A 336 3.80 -19.82 -6.43
CA GLN A 336 4.29 -20.83 -7.37
C GLN A 336 3.79 -22.21 -6.95
N LYS A 337 4.05 -22.63 -5.72
CA LYS A 337 3.60 -23.94 -5.22
C LYS A 337 2.10 -24.15 -5.44
N ALA A 338 1.27 -23.15 -5.15
CA ALA A 338 -0.17 -23.24 -5.33
C ALA A 338 -0.62 -23.33 -6.80
N LEU A 339 0.05 -22.65 -7.74
CA LEU A 339 -0.25 -22.78 -9.18
C LEU A 339 -0.02 -24.20 -9.69
N TYR A 340 1.07 -24.84 -9.23
CA TYR A 340 1.50 -26.16 -9.70
C TYR A 340 0.97 -27.33 -8.84
N SER A 341 0.41 -27.04 -7.67
CA SER A 341 -0.16 -28.04 -6.76
C SER A 341 -1.68 -28.11 -6.88
N ASN A 342 -2.24 -29.29 -6.64
CA ASN A 342 -3.69 -29.46 -6.47
C ASN A 342 -4.13 -29.33 -5.00
N ASN A 343 -3.21 -29.00 -4.08
CA ASN A 343 -3.51 -28.93 -2.65
C ASN A 343 -4.00 -27.53 -2.24
N LYS A 344 -5.26 -27.45 -1.81
CA LYS A 344 -5.91 -26.22 -1.31
C LYS A 344 -5.15 -25.52 -0.18
N GLY A 345 -4.40 -26.27 0.63
CA GLY A 345 -3.66 -25.72 1.76
C GLY A 345 -2.32 -25.07 1.41
N ASP A 346 -1.91 -25.10 0.13
CA ASP A 346 -0.57 -24.62 -0.26
C ASP A 346 -0.48 -23.09 -0.35
N LEU A 347 -1.62 -22.40 -0.44
CA LEU A 347 -1.69 -20.95 -0.40
C LEU A 347 -2.37 -20.45 0.87
N MET A 348 -1.63 -20.40 1.97
CA MET A 348 -2.10 -19.76 3.21
C MET A 348 -1.36 -18.45 3.45
N TYR A 349 -2.09 -17.34 3.40
CA TYR A 349 -1.58 -16.01 3.76
C TYR A 349 -2.36 -15.42 4.93
N GLU A 350 -1.77 -14.45 5.62
CA GLU A 350 -2.50 -13.64 6.60
C GLU A 350 -3.67 -12.92 5.93
N ARG A 351 -4.86 -12.97 6.56
CA ARG A 351 -6.03 -12.19 6.12
C ARG A 351 -5.69 -10.70 6.18
N GLY A 352 -6.01 -9.97 5.10
CA GLY A 352 -5.91 -8.50 5.05
C GLY A 352 -4.55 -7.85 4.75
N LYS A 353 -3.47 -8.59 4.45
CA LYS A 353 -2.16 -8.03 4.08
C LYS A 353 -1.56 -8.69 2.84
N PHE A 354 -0.79 -7.95 2.05
CA PHE A 354 0.02 -8.51 0.97
C PHE A 354 1.41 -8.94 1.48
N LEU A 355 2.23 -8.02 1.99
CA LEU A 355 3.53 -8.34 2.62
C LEU A 355 3.65 -7.79 4.04
N LEU A 356 3.27 -6.54 4.23
CA LEU A 356 3.25 -5.82 5.51
C LEU A 356 1.83 -5.34 5.78
N GLY A 357 1.57 -4.63 6.87
CA GLY A 357 0.21 -4.24 7.22
C GLY A 357 0.17 -2.81 7.69
N SER A 358 -0.67 -2.00 7.03
CA SER A 358 -0.86 -0.59 7.39
C SER A 358 -1.06 -0.41 8.90
N SER A 359 -0.05 0.16 9.54
CA SER A 359 -0.08 0.44 10.97
C SER A 359 -0.50 1.89 11.24
N ALA A 360 -1.04 2.15 12.44
CA ALA A 360 -1.28 3.52 12.89
C ALA A 360 0.02 4.35 12.93
N LEU A 361 1.16 3.67 13.12
CA LEU A 361 2.48 4.27 13.10
C LEU A 361 2.81 4.86 11.73
N VAL A 362 2.59 4.10 10.66
CA VAL A 362 2.83 4.54 9.27
C VAL A 362 2.01 5.79 8.94
N ARG A 363 0.74 5.85 9.36
CA ARG A 363 -0.10 7.05 9.18
C ARG A 363 0.42 8.25 9.98
N LYS A 364 0.86 8.04 11.21
CA LYS A 364 1.47 9.11 12.03
C LYS A 364 2.76 9.64 11.41
N VAL A 365 3.57 8.75 10.83
CA VAL A 365 4.78 9.14 10.09
C VAL A 365 4.40 9.95 8.84
N ALA A 366 3.44 9.49 8.03
CA ALA A 366 2.95 10.25 6.87
C ALA A 366 2.51 11.68 7.25
N LYS A 367 1.72 11.81 8.32
CA LYS A 367 1.28 13.12 8.83
C LYS A 367 2.44 14.01 9.26
N SER A 368 3.53 13.41 9.77
CA SER A 368 4.73 14.16 10.15
C SER A 368 5.38 14.83 8.94
N PHE A 369 5.34 14.20 7.75
CA PHE A 369 5.80 14.82 6.51
C PHE A 369 4.94 16.01 6.09
N THR A 370 3.61 15.93 6.24
CA THR A 370 2.73 17.09 5.98
C THR A 370 3.10 18.30 6.84
N HIS A 371 3.42 18.07 8.12
CA HIS A 371 3.92 19.13 9.00
C HIS A 371 5.29 19.66 8.56
N LEU A 372 6.21 18.77 8.17
CA LEU A 372 7.52 19.17 7.63
C LEU A 372 7.37 20.10 6.42
N ILE A 373 6.57 19.71 5.42
CA ILE A 373 6.37 20.55 4.24
C ILE A 373 5.69 21.86 4.63
N GLY A 374 4.72 21.83 5.55
CA GLY A 374 4.11 23.03 6.12
C GLY A 374 5.12 24.02 6.72
N ASP A 375 6.11 23.52 7.47
CA ASP A 375 7.19 24.33 8.04
C ASP A 375 8.11 24.91 6.95
N LEU A 376 8.39 24.13 5.90
CA LEU A 376 9.21 24.58 4.77
C LEU A 376 8.52 25.72 4.00
N VAL A 377 7.24 25.58 3.69
CA VAL A 377 6.46 26.61 2.97
C VAL A 377 5.95 27.73 3.87
N ALA A 378 6.25 27.72 5.17
CA ALA A 378 5.85 28.77 6.10
C ALA A 378 6.41 30.13 5.65
N GLY A 379 5.56 31.15 5.55
CA GLY A 379 5.94 32.47 5.00
C GLY A 379 5.68 32.63 3.49
N HIS A 380 5.10 31.63 2.81
CA HIS A 380 4.71 31.70 1.40
C HIS A 380 3.83 32.92 1.03
N GLU A 381 3.15 33.53 2.01
CA GLU A 381 2.40 34.78 1.81
C GLU A 381 3.26 35.92 1.23
N HIS A 382 4.56 35.94 1.52
CA HIS A 382 5.48 36.91 0.91
C HIS A 382 5.66 36.63 -0.59
N CYS A 383 5.82 35.36 -0.96
CA CYS A 383 5.91 34.95 -2.37
C CYS A 383 4.61 35.25 -3.14
N LEU A 384 3.44 35.08 -2.51
CA LEU A 384 2.15 35.47 -3.11
C LEU A 384 2.06 36.96 -3.44
N ARG A 385 2.82 37.81 -2.74
CA ARG A 385 2.93 39.26 -3.01
C ARG A 385 4.05 39.58 -4.01
N GLY A 386 4.70 38.58 -4.58
CA GLY A 386 5.85 38.73 -5.48
C GLY A 386 7.17 39.01 -4.77
N ASP A 387 7.26 38.83 -3.44
CA ASP A 387 8.44 39.15 -2.64
C ASP A 387 9.12 37.87 -2.11
N VAL A 388 9.80 37.17 -3.00
CA VAL A 388 10.59 35.97 -2.67
C VAL A 388 11.73 36.31 -1.72
N VAL A 389 12.32 37.50 -1.84
CA VAL A 389 13.41 37.95 -0.97
C VAL A 389 12.94 38.04 0.48
N ALA A 390 11.77 38.64 0.73
CA ALA A 390 11.21 38.68 2.09
C ALA A 390 10.93 37.28 2.64
N TYR A 391 10.41 36.35 1.83
CA TYR A 391 10.25 34.95 2.24
C TYR A 391 11.57 34.34 2.70
N VAL A 392 12.63 34.45 1.88
CA VAL A 392 13.95 33.90 2.19
C VAL A 392 14.57 34.58 3.41
N CYS A 393 14.42 35.90 3.57
CA CYS A 393 14.91 36.65 4.72
C CYS A 393 14.26 36.23 6.05
N THR A 394 13.08 35.60 6.03
CA THR A 394 12.49 35.03 7.26
C THR A 394 13.21 33.78 7.77
N LYS A 395 14.08 33.19 6.93
CA LYS A 395 14.74 31.90 7.21
C LYS A 395 16.17 32.11 7.73
N PRO A 396 16.73 31.15 8.49
CA PRO A 396 18.10 31.22 8.99
C PRO A 396 19.10 31.43 7.85
N ALA A 397 20.06 32.35 8.04
CA ALA A 397 21.02 32.74 7.00
C ALA A 397 21.80 31.56 6.40
N SER A 398 22.13 30.55 7.21
CA SER A 398 22.82 29.35 6.76
C SER A 398 21.99 28.48 5.80
N GLN A 399 20.66 28.60 5.80
CA GLN A 399 19.73 27.76 5.03
C GLN A 399 19.07 28.52 3.88
N GLN A 400 19.33 29.82 3.73
CA GLN A 400 18.67 30.66 2.72
C GLN A 400 18.86 30.12 1.30
N ALA A 401 20.02 29.55 0.98
CA ALA A 401 20.28 28.94 -0.33
C ALA A 401 19.28 27.81 -0.66
N PHE A 402 18.87 27.00 0.33
CA PHE A 402 17.87 25.96 0.14
C PHE A 402 16.49 26.58 -0.15
N TYR A 403 16.08 27.59 0.61
CA TYR A 403 14.77 28.22 0.47
C TYR A 403 14.64 29.05 -0.81
N THR A 404 15.73 29.67 -1.28
CA THR A 404 15.78 30.30 -2.60
C THR A 404 15.53 29.25 -3.68
N ALA A 405 16.29 28.15 -3.66
CA ALA A 405 16.12 27.08 -4.64
C ALA A 405 14.72 26.45 -4.59
N LEU A 406 14.16 26.23 -3.40
CA LEU A 406 12.79 25.74 -3.22
C LEU A 406 11.76 26.70 -3.82
N ALA A 407 11.90 28.01 -3.57
CA ALA A 407 10.96 29.01 -4.07
C ALA A 407 10.96 29.09 -5.61
N ASP A 408 12.07 28.74 -6.26
CA ASP A 408 12.20 28.74 -7.71
C ASP A 408 11.62 27.48 -8.39
N THR A 409 11.19 26.48 -7.63
CA THR A 409 10.66 25.21 -8.17
C THR A 409 9.24 25.35 -8.72
N ASN A 410 8.91 24.57 -9.76
CA ASN A 410 7.56 24.53 -10.32
C ASN A 410 6.53 24.02 -9.29
N ALA A 411 6.89 23.02 -8.50
CA ALA A 411 6.04 22.50 -7.43
C ALA A 411 5.65 23.58 -6.40
N PHE A 412 6.58 24.47 -6.04
CA PHE A 412 6.30 25.60 -5.15
C PHE A 412 5.45 26.67 -5.85
N GLN A 413 5.72 26.98 -7.12
CA GLN A 413 4.90 27.92 -7.89
C GLN A 413 3.46 27.44 -8.07
N ALA A 414 3.25 26.17 -8.44
CA ALA A 414 1.92 25.56 -8.55
C ALA A 414 1.16 25.58 -7.21
N PHE A 415 1.88 25.38 -6.09
CA PHE A 415 1.31 25.55 -4.76
C PHE A 415 0.86 27.00 -4.50
N LEU A 416 1.67 28.00 -4.87
CA LEU A 416 1.30 29.41 -4.74
C LEU A 416 0.08 29.76 -5.59
N ASP A 417 0.03 29.30 -6.84
CA ASP A 417 -1.10 29.51 -7.75
C ASP A 417 -2.40 28.95 -7.16
N GLY A 418 -2.35 27.74 -6.59
CA GLY A 418 -3.47 27.15 -5.86
C GLY A 418 -3.85 27.94 -4.60
N MET A 419 -2.89 28.54 -3.90
CA MET A 419 -3.19 29.39 -2.73
C MET A 419 -3.84 30.71 -3.14
N ALA A 420 -3.45 31.28 -4.29
CA ALA A 420 -4.00 32.51 -4.86
C ALA A 420 -5.42 32.32 -5.42
N SER A 421 -5.68 31.21 -6.12
CA SER A 421 -6.97 30.90 -6.75
C SER A 421 -7.68 29.72 -6.06
N PRO A 422 -8.35 29.91 -4.90
CA PRO A 422 -8.97 28.80 -4.15
C PRO A 422 -10.01 28.00 -4.94
N HIS A 423 -10.68 28.63 -5.92
CA HIS A 423 -11.66 27.94 -6.78
C HIS A 423 -11.01 27.04 -7.83
N GLU A 424 -9.75 27.26 -8.18
CA GLU A 424 -8.99 26.43 -9.14
C GLU A 424 -7.96 25.55 -8.42
N ALA A 425 -7.74 25.80 -7.13
CA ALA A 425 -6.81 25.07 -6.28
C ALA A 425 -7.10 23.57 -6.27
N SER A 426 -6.03 22.78 -6.35
CA SER A 426 -6.12 21.34 -6.16
C SER A 426 -6.69 21.01 -4.77
N ARG A 427 -7.30 19.83 -4.66
CA ARG A 427 -7.84 19.32 -3.38
C ARG A 427 -6.80 19.35 -2.25
N ALA A 428 -5.53 19.11 -2.60
CA ALA A 428 -4.41 19.14 -1.67
C ALA A 428 -4.23 20.54 -1.05
N VAL A 429 -4.14 21.57 -1.90
CA VAL A 429 -3.94 22.95 -1.48
C VAL A 429 -5.13 23.48 -0.69
N ARG A 430 -6.37 23.16 -1.11
CA ARG A 430 -7.57 23.50 -0.34
C ARG A 430 -7.55 22.91 1.07
N PHE A 431 -7.19 21.64 1.19
CA PHE A 431 -7.10 20.97 2.49
C PHE A 431 -6.01 21.57 3.37
N PHE A 432 -4.83 21.86 2.81
CA PHE A 432 -3.75 22.52 3.53
C PHE A 432 -4.17 23.89 4.09
N ARG A 433 -4.87 24.70 3.27
CA ARG A 433 -5.40 26.01 3.67
C ARG A 433 -6.38 25.92 4.85
N LEU A 434 -7.22 24.88 4.90
CA LEU A 434 -8.14 24.64 6.02
C LEU A 434 -7.39 24.31 7.32
N GLN A 435 -6.23 23.66 7.25
CA GLN A 435 -5.39 23.37 8.42
C GLN A 435 -4.59 24.57 8.90
N HIS A 436 -4.27 25.49 7.99
CA HIS A 436 -3.46 26.68 8.25
C HIS A 436 -4.21 27.95 7.80
N PRO A 437 -5.30 28.34 8.51
CA PRO A 437 -6.05 29.53 8.15
C PRO A 437 -5.12 30.77 8.22
N PRO A 438 -5.25 31.72 7.28
CA PRO A 438 -4.51 32.98 7.35
C PRO A 438 -4.79 33.66 8.70
N THR A 439 -3.75 34.28 9.27
CA THR A 439 -3.65 34.75 10.66
C THR A 439 -4.68 35.83 11.10
N THR A 440 -5.72 36.09 10.32
CA THR A 440 -6.76 37.10 10.58
C THR A 440 -8.17 36.58 10.79
N ILE A 441 -8.44 35.27 10.75
CA ILE A 441 -9.78 34.75 11.09
C ILE A 441 -9.66 33.57 12.06
N LYS A 442 -9.74 33.88 13.37
CA LYS A 442 -10.06 32.87 14.40
C LYS A 442 -11.58 32.64 14.39
N SER A 443 -12.06 31.75 13.54
CA SER A 443 -13.41 31.19 13.69
C SER A 443 -13.39 30.05 14.73
N PRO A 444 -14.41 29.93 15.58
CA PRO A 444 -14.36 29.01 16.72
C PRO A 444 -14.56 27.55 16.27
N LEU A 445 -13.62 26.71 16.71
CA LEU A 445 -13.81 25.32 17.16
C LEU A 445 -14.78 24.44 16.35
N LEU A 446 -14.22 23.55 15.52
CA LEU A 446 -14.88 22.29 15.16
C LEU A 446 -14.57 21.24 16.24
N SER A 447 -15.63 20.75 16.88
CA SER A 447 -15.62 19.65 17.84
C SER A 447 -15.32 18.30 17.16
N PRO A 448 -14.69 17.34 17.85
CA PRO A 448 -14.53 15.98 17.34
C PRO A 448 -15.83 15.20 17.56
N THR A 449 -16.70 15.14 16.55
CA THR A 449 -17.83 14.21 16.55
C THR A 449 -17.88 13.46 15.22
N ALA A 450 -17.03 12.44 15.12
CA ALA A 450 -17.26 11.30 14.25
C ALA A 450 -16.88 10.04 15.04
N GLN A 451 -17.63 9.80 16.11
CA GLN A 451 -17.64 8.49 16.77
C GLN A 451 -18.84 7.72 16.24
N GLU A 452 -18.56 6.50 15.78
CA GLU A 452 -19.51 5.39 15.60
C GLU A 452 -20.51 5.50 14.45
N ASN A 453 -20.09 5.00 13.30
CA ASN A 453 -20.90 4.12 12.43
C ASN A 453 -19.98 3.30 11.52
N SER A 454 -19.26 2.35 12.13
CA SER A 454 -18.44 1.37 11.41
C SER A 454 -19.29 0.18 10.97
N GLN A 455 -20.17 0.37 9.98
CA GLN A 455 -20.68 -0.76 9.22
C GLN A 455 -19.75 -1.01 8.03
N PHE A 456 -19.07 -2.16 8.04
CA PHE A 456 -18.38 -2.64 6.85
C PHE A 456 -19.43 -3.04 5.82
N HIS A 457 -19.35 -2.50 4.62
CA HIS A 457 -20.08 -3.04 3.48
C HIS A 457 -19.32 -4.27 2.98
N VAL A 458 -19.86 -5.45 3.28
CA VAL A 458 -19.36 -6.71 2.73
C VAL A 458 -20.02 -6.89 1.36
N ALA A 459 -19.26 -6.67 0.30
CA ALA A 459 -19.69 -7.10 -1.03
C ALA A 459 -19.43 -8.62 -1.08
N MET A 460 -20.45 -9.40 -0.71
CA MET A 460 -20.38 -10.85 -0.78
C MET A 460 -20.21 -11.24 -2.25
N ALA A 461 -19.14 -11.97 -2.56
CA ALA A 461 -19.00 -12.60 -3.86
C ALA A 461 -20.19 -13.53 -4.14
N PRO A 462 -20.57 -13.76 -5.40
CA PRO A 462 -21.53 -14.80 -5.73
C PRO A 462 -21.11 -16.14 -5.10
N ASP A 463 -22.08 -16.94 -4.65
CA ASP A 463 -21.86 -18.28 -4.10
C ASP A 463 -21.04 -19.12 -5.09
N THR A 464 -19.73 -19.10 -4.90
CA THR A 464 -18.80 -19.87 -5.69
C THR A 464 -18.66 -21.18 -4.92
N PRO A 465 -19.11 -22.33 -5.48
CA PRO A 465 -19.01 -23.58 -4.77
C PRO A 465 -17.54 -23.78 -4.34
N ALA A 466 -17.32 -24.15 -3.07
CA ALA A 466 -16.00 -24.47 -2.58
C ALA A 466 -15.35 -25.47 -3.54
N LEU A 467 -14.19 -25.11 -4.11
CA LEU A 467 -13.48 -25.88 -5.15
C LEU A 467 -13.58 -27.39 -4.89
N GLN A 468 -14.43 -28.14 -5.59
CA GLN A 468 -14.43 -29.59 -5.47
C GLN A 468 -13.32 -30.13 -6.37
N LEU A 469 -12.10 -30.12 -5.83
CA LEU A 469 -10.93 -30.73 -6.46
C LEU A 469 -11.09 -32.25 -6.34
N GLN A 470 -11.57 -32.90 -7.41
CA GLN A 470 -11.26 -34.31 -7.60
C GLN A 470 -9.73 -34.44 -7.68
N ASN A 471 -9.19 -35.48 -7.05
CA ASN A 471 -7.77 -35.81 -7.14
C ASN A 471 -7.47 -36.25 -8.58
N ASP A 472 -7.27 -35.31 -9.47
CA ASP A 472 -6.95 -35.60 -10.86
C ASP A 472 -5.52 -36.13 -10.99
N ALA A 473 -5.30 -36.91 -12.05
CA ALA A 473 -4.11 -37.74 -12.27
C ALA A 473 -2.78 -36.93 -12.28
N SER A 474 -1.68 -37.61 -11.93
CA SER A 474 -0.33 -37.04 -11.72
C SER A 474 0.25 -36.26 -12.92
N ASN A 475 -0.31 -36.46 -14.12
CA ASN A 475 0.02 -35.81 -15.37
C ASN A 475 -0.54 -34.38 -15.54
N LEU A 476 -1.50 -33.93 -14.71
CA LEU A 476 -2.05 -32.57 -14.76
C LEU A 476 -1.25 -31.52 -13.98
N GLN A 477 -0.22 -31.94 -13.21
CA GLN A 477 0.71 -31.04 -12.50
C GLN A 477 1.50 -30.13 -13.45
N PHE A 478 1.54 -30.45 -14.75
CA PHE A 478 2.28 -29.71 -15.78
C PHE A 478 1.41 -28.78 -16.61
N HIS A 479 0.07 -28.81 -16.46
CA HIS A 479 -0.84 -27.92 -17.19
C HIS A 479 -1.21 -26.73 -16.30
N VAL A 480 -0.34 -25.72 -16.29
CA VAL A 480 -0.60 -24.40 -15.72
C VAL A 480 -0.84 -23.47 -16.90
N THR A 481 -2.11 -23.16 -17.18
CA THR A 481 -2.50 -22.23 -18.25
C THR A 481 -3.67 -21.41 -17.75
N PHE A 482 -3.76 -20.15 -18.17
CA PHE A 482 -4.93 -19.33 -17.90
C PHE A 482 -6.00 -19.57 -18.99
N PRO A 483 -7.29 -19.68 -18.65
CA PRO A 483 -8.32 -20.01 -19.62
C PRO A 483 -8.57 -18.83 -20.58
N ASN A 484 -9.03 -19.14 -21.78
CA ASN A 484 -9.59 -18.13 -22.67
C ASN A 484 -10.92 -17.67 -22.09
N LEU A 485 -11.02 -16.39 -21.75
CA LEU A 485 -12.22 -15.83 -21.15
C LEU A 485 -13.19 -15.35 -22.23
N ASP A 486 -14.48 -15.52 -21.96
CA ASP A 486 -15.55 -14.99 -22.79
C ASP A 486 -16.11 -13.69 -22.20
N VAL A 487 -15.98 -12.58 -22.93
CA VAL A 487 -16.55 -11.28 -22.51
C VAL A 487 -18.07 -11.37 -22.37
N ALA A 488 -18.76 -12.22 -23.15
CA ALA A 488 -20.21 -12.37 -23.05
C ALA A 488 -20.65 -12.97 -21.69
N ALA A 489 -19.76 -13.70 -21.01
CA ALA A 489 -20.03 -14.27 -19.68
C ALA A 489 -20.06 -13.23 -18.55
N PHE A 490 -19.63 -11.99 -18.81
CA PHE A 490 -19.70 -10.90 -17.83
C PHE A 490 -21.14 -10.39 -17.61
N GLY A 491 -22.07 -10.76 -18.50
CA GLY A 491 -23.46 -10.31 -18.47
C GLY A 491 -23.65 -8.89 -19.02
N PRO A 492 -24.90 -8.41 -19.15
CA PRO A 492 -25.16 -7.05 -19.57
C PRO A 492 -24.59 -6.07 -18.54
N VAL A 493 -23.89 -5.02 -19.00
CA VAL A 493 -23.39 -3.94 -18.15
C VAL A 493 -24.57 -3.39 -17.34
N ARG A 494 -24.63 -3.71 -16.05
CA ARG A 494 -25.56 -3.06 -15.15
C ARG A 494 -25.07 -1.63 -14.97
N GLN A 495 -25.85 -0.65 -15.41
CA GLN A 495 -25.58 0.73 -15.03
C GLN A 495 -25.67 0.79 -13.51
N LEU A 496 -24.52 1.03 -12.86
CA LEU A 496 -24.50 1.38 -11.45
C LEU A 496 -25.46 2.57 -11.30
N THR A 497 -26.56 2.39 -10.57
CA THR A 497 -27.43 3.51 -10.20
C THR A 497 -26.54 4.55 -9.54
N GLU A 498 -26.50 5.76 -10.13
CA GLU A 498 -25.78 6.90 -9.60
C GLU A 498 -26.15 7.06 -8.13
N ILE A 499 -25.24 6.66 -7.24
CA ILE A 499 -25.30 7.11 -5.86
C ILE A 499 -24.91 8.58 -5.96
N GLU A 500 -25.86 9.49 -5.69
CA GLU A 500 -25.58 10.92 -5.68
C GLU A 500 -24.30 11.21 -4.88
N PRO A 501 -23.49 12.19 -5.32
CA PRO A 501 -22.21 12.49 -4.70
C PRO A 501 -22.44 13.09 -3.31
N ASP A 502 -22.48 12.25 -2.29
CA ASP A 502 -22.40 12.68 -0.88
C ASP A 502 -20.93 12.98 -0.48
N ASP A 503 -20.11 13.39 -1.46
CA ASP A 503 -18.74 13.89 -1.29
C ASP A 503 -18.71 15.43 -1.10
N ASP A 504 -19.85 16.11 -1.25
CA ASP A 504 -20.04 17.48 -0.73
C ASP A 504 -20.35 17.44 0.77
N VAL A 505 -19.41 16.91 1.58
CA VAL A 505 -19.15 17.56 2.87
C VAL A 505 -18.27 18.76 2.58
N ASP A 506 -18.90 19.69 1.87
CA ASP A 506 -18.48 21.05 1.76
C ASP A 506 -18.31 21.58 3.19
N CYS A 507 -17.19 22.26 3.44
CA CYS A 507 -16.98 22.99 4.69
C CYS A 507 -17.89 24.23 4.71
N VAL A 508 -19.21 24.03 4.64
CA VAL A 508 -20.20 25.12 4.59
C VAL A 508 -20.77 25.36 5.98
N LEU A 509 -20.37 26.51 6.50
CA LEU A 509 -21.00 27.27 7.57
C LEU A 509 -22.50 27.48 7.27
N VAL A 510 -23.40 26.87 8.03
CA VAL A 510 -24.74 27.46 8.24
C VAL A 510 -25.18 27.27 9.69
N GLY A 511 -24.96 28.32 10.47
CA GLY A 511 -25.85 28.63 11.58
C GLY A 511 -27.13 29.24 11.02
N ARG A 512 -28.28 28.56 11.17
CA ARG A 512 -29.57 29.24 11.28
C ARG A 512 -30.60 28.37 11.99
N ARG A 513 -31.14 28.94 13.07
CA ARG A 513 -32.24 28.39 13.87
C ARG A 513 -33.55 28.39 13.07
N SER A 514 -34.29 27.29 13.21
CA SER A 514 -35.75 27.13 13.26
C SER A 514 -36.64 27.80 12.20
N SER A 515 -37.43 26.99 11.49
CA SER A 515 -38.89 26.97 11.70
C SER A 515 -39.49 25.64 11.25
N SER A 516 -40.39 25.13 12.08
CA SER A 516 -41.19 23.92 11.93
C SER A 516 -42.37 24.12 10.99
N THR A 517 -42.74 23.08 10.22
CA THR A 517 -44.15 22.67 10.09
C THR A 517 -44.24 21.16 9.84
N VAL A 518 -45.09 20.55 10.65
CA VAL A 518 -45.41 19.13 10.80
C VAL A 518 -46.46 18.68 9.78
N THR A 519 -46.48 17.39 9.43
CA THR A 519 -47.63 16.44 9.30
C THR A 519 -47.13 15.22 8.49
N THR A 520 -47.30 13.94 8.82
CA THR A 520 -48.15 13.19 9.75
C THR A 520 -47.51 11.81 10.07
N PRO A 521 -48.02 11.07 11.07
CA PRO A 521 -47.31 10.02 11.80
C PRO A 521 -47.83 8.60 11.51
N GLU A 522 -46.96 7.65 11.19
CA GLU A 522 -47.15 6.20 11.42
C GLU A 522 -45.93 5.43 10.85
N ALA A 523 -44.83 5.40 11.59
CA ALA A 523 -43.76 4.37 11.51
C ALA A 523 -42.57 4.77 12.41
N ARG A 524 -42.81 4.97 13.71
CA ARG A 524 -41.75 5.06 14.73
C ARG A 524 -42.17 4.32 15.99
N ALA A 525 -42.29 3.00 15.87
CA ALA A 525 -42.14 2.08 16.98
C ALA A 525 -40.77 1.40 16.83
N SER A 526 -40.06 1.27 17.95
CA SER A 526 -38.63 1.48 18.02
C SER A 526 -37.80 0.20 17.88
N VAL A 527 -36.63 0.31 17.21
CA VAL A 527 -35.53 -0.69 17.24
C VAL A 527 -35.14 -1.06 18.68
N LEU A 528 -35.43 -0.17 19.65
CA LEU A 528 -35.20 -0.37 21.08
C LEU A 528 -36.16 -1.40 21.70
N ASP A 529 -37.42 -1.47 21.26
CA ASP A 529 -38.37 -2.50 21.73
C ASP A 529 -38.00 -3.89 21.20
N TRP A 530 -37.50 -3.96 19.97
CA TRP A 530 -36.95 -5.20 19.41
C TRP A 530 -35.68 -5.65 20.15
N LEU A 531 -34.77 -4.72 20.46
CA LEU A 531 -33.54 -4.99 21.22
C LEU A 531 -33.83 -5.44 22.66
N ASP A 532 -34.80 -4.82 23.34
CA ASP A 532 -35.15 -5.18 24.72
C ASP A 532 -35.88 -6.54 24.76
N THR A 533 -36.65 -6.87 23.73
CA THR A 533 -37.26 -8.20 23.55
C THR A 533 -36.22 -9.27 23.26
N TRP A 534 -35.22 -8.99 22.42
CA TRP A 534 -34.16 -9.94 22.06
C TRP A 534 -33.20 -10.22 23.22
N LEU A 535 -32.79 -9.19 23.98
CA LEU A 535 -31.93 -9.32 25.15
C LEU A 535 -32.57 -10.15 26.29
N ARG A 536 -33.91 -10.15 26.39
CA ARG A 536 -34.65 -10.89 27.43
C ARG A 536 -35.03 -12.32 27.03
N SER A 537 -35.27 -12.57 25.74
CA SER A 537 -35.83 -13.84 25.25
C SER A 537 -34.81 -14.82 24.63
N SER A 538 -33.66 -14.34 24.15
CA SER A 538 -32.64 -15.18 23.51
C SER A 538 -31.62 -15.74 24.51
N GLU A 539 -31.34 -17.06 24.47
CA GLU A 539 -30.23 -17.66 25.25
C GLU A 539 -28.87 -17.04 24.91
N LYS A 540 -28.68 -16.58 23.66
CA LYS A 540 -27.48 -15.84 23.24
C LYS A 540 -27.44 -14.40 23.76
N GLY A 541 -28.60 -13.78 24.05
CA GLY A 541 -28.69 -12.46 24.72
C GLY A 541 -28.38 -12.53 26.22
N LYS A 542 -28.78 -13.62 26.89
CA LYS A 542 -28.48 -13.87 28.31
C LYS A 542 -26.99 -14.12 28.58
N ALA A 543 -26.25 -14.65 27.61
CA ALA A 543 -24.80 -14.87 27.71
C ALA A 543 -23.95 -13.58 27.61
N VAL A 544 -24.49 -12.49 27.04
CA VAL A 544 -23.79 -11.20 26.92
C VAL A 544 -23.89 -10.36 28.20
N GLN A 545 -24.90 -10.59 29.04
CA GLN A 545 -25.04 -9.91 30.35
C GLN A 545 -24.10 -10.47 31.44
N SER A 546 -23.52 -11.66 31.26
CA SER A 546 -22.62 -12.28 32.25
C SER A 546 -21.13 -11.90 32.09
N VAL A 547 -20.76 -11.23 30.99
CA VAL A 547 -19.36 -10.85 30.68
C VAL A 547 -19.01 -9.43 31.16
N PHE A 548 -20.00 -8.58 31.44
CA PHE A 548 -19.79 -7.17 31.85
C PHE A 548 -20.14 -6.85 33.31
N ARG A 549 -19.96 -7.80 34.23
CA ARG A 549 -19.99 -7.53 35.68
C ARG A 549 -18.88 -8.26 36.43
N ARG A 550 -17.72 -7.62 36.56
CA ARG A 550 -17.00 -7.38 37.85
C ARG A 550 -15.57 -6.89 37.62
N THR A 551 -15.40 -5.57 37.64
CA THR A 551 -14.27 -4.94 38.33
C THR A 551 -14.85 -4.14 39.49
N LYS A 552 -14.57 -4.56 40.72
CA LYS A 552 -14.67 -3.69 41.88
C LYS A 552 -13.59 -4.04 42.89
N THR A 553 -12.79 -3.02 43.17
CA THR A 553 -11.79 -2.91 44.23
C THR A 553 -12.42 -2.97 45.63
N LEU A 554 -11.56 -3.34 46.57
CA LEU A 554 -11.70 -3.66 47.99
C LEU A 554 -12.64 -2.80 48.86
N GLY A 555 -13.27 -3.47 49.83
CA GLY A 555 -13.84 -2.92 51.07
C GLY A 555 -14.65 -3.99 51.82
N SER A 556 -14.10 -4.53 52.91
CA SER A 556 -14.76 -5.48 53.84
C SER A 556 -15.62 -4.73 54.89
N PRO A 557 -16.21 -5.36 55.93
CA PRO A 557 -16.55 -6.78 56.14
C PRO A 557 -18.03 -6.96 56.58
N THR A 558 -18.55 -8.20 56.57
CA THR A 558 -19.12 -8.91 57.74
C THR A 558 -20.09 -10.04 57.36
N THR A 559 -19.95 -11.14 58.13
CA THR A 559 -20.95 -12.16 58.49
C THR A 559 -21.45 -13.21 57.47
N ARG A 560 -20.87 -14.42 57.64
CA ARG A 560 -21.48 -15.77 57.53
C ARG A 560 -22.80 -15.88 58.34
N PRO A 561 -23.64 -16.95 58.21
CA PRO A 561 -23.33 -18.33 57.79
C PRO A 561 -24.31 -19.06 56.83
N SER A 562 -23.79 -20.13 56.19
CA SER A 562 -24.24 -21.54 56.02
C SER A 562 -25.69 -21.99 56.39
N PRO A 563 -26.14 -23.26 56.14
CA PRO A 563 -25.52 -24.41 55.42
C PRO A 563 -26.53 -25.36 54.66
N LEU A 564 -26.04 -26.55 54.24
CA LEU A 564 -26.74 -27.84 53.99
C LEU A 564 -27.46 -28.02 52.61
N HIS A 565 -27.46 -29.16 51.91
CA HIS A 565 -27.03 -30.55 52.18
C HIS A 565 -26.97 -31.36 50.85
N ARG A 566 -26.01 -32.32 50.74
CA ARG A 566 -26.10 -33.75 50.28
C ARG A 566 -26.86 -34.11 48.97
N THR A 567 -26.45 -35.06 48.10
CA THR A 567 -25.65 -36.30 48.27
C THR A 567 -25.28 -36.98 46.92
N GLN A 568 -24.09 -37.60 46.86
CA GLN A 568 -23.67 -38.95 46.32
C GLN A 568 -23.91 -39.35 44.83
N SER A 569 -23.09 -40.18 44.14
CA SER A 569 -22.01 -41.14 44.50
C SER A 569 -20.98 -41.32 43.31
N GLN A 570 -19.66 -41.49 43.59
CA GLN A 570 -18.78 -42.70 43.46
C GLN A 570 -18.32 -43.07 42.02
N ASN A 571 -17.03 -43.32 41.66
CA ASN A 571 -15.90 -44.08 42.25
C ASN A 571 -14.52 -43.39 41.93
N ALA A 572 -13.59 -43.17 42.88
CA ALA A 572 -12.41 -43.98 43.30
C ALA A 572 -11.45 -44.40 42.14
N SER A 573 -10.13 -44.13 42.16
CA SER A 573 -9.16 -44.44 43.24
C SER A 573 -7.80 -43.68 43.14
N ARG A 574 -7.29 -43.26 44.32
CA ARG A 574 -5.90 -43.34 44.87
C ARG A 574 -4.70 -42.84 44.03
N ARG A 575 -3.68 -42.16 44.57
CA ARG A 575 -3.22 -41.87 45.95
C ARG A 575 -2.13 -40.77 45.89
N ASP A 576 -2.18 -39.89 46.88
CA ASP A 576 -1.11 -39.34 47.73
C ASP A 576 0.28 -39.02 47.12
N GLY A 577 0.91 -37.88 47.40
CA GLY A 577 0.56 -36.84 48.36
C GLY A 577 1.76 -35.93 48.67
N ALA A 578 1.39 -34.82 49.32
CA ALA A 578 2.19 -33.93 50.17
C ALA A 578 3.31 -33.10 49.49
N SER A 579 3.12 -31.79 49.24
CA SER A 579 3.01 -30.66 50.21
C SER A 579 4.34 -30.41 50.93
N SER A 580 4.95 -29.23 51.02
CA SER A 580 4.42 -27.89 51.31
C SER A 580 5.60 -26.89 51.29
N PHE A 581 5.29 -25.63 50.96
CA PHE A 581 5.66 -24.35 51.63
C PHE A 581 7.01 -24.22 52.39
N VAL A 582 7.73 -23.08 52.42
CA VAL A 582 7.30 -21.71 52.78
C VAL A 582 8.52 -20.74 52.75
N LEU A 583 8.20 -19.46 52.47
CA LEU A 583 8.83 -18.15 52.76
C LEU A 583 10.23 -17.67 52.30
N CYS A 584 10.13 -16.43 51.81
CA CYS A 584 11.10 -15.36 51.59
C CYS A 584 11.74 -14.78 52.86
N PHE A 585 12.92 -14.17 52.71
CA PHE A 585 13.35 -12.84 53.21
C PHE A 585 14.62 -12.48 52.39
N LEU A 586 14.70 -11.42 51.57
CA LEU A 586 14.88 -9.99 51.88
C LEU A 586 15.92 -9.68 52.97
N ASP A 587 17.16 -9.42 52.55
CA ASP A 587 17.98 -8.21 52.75
C ASP A 587 19.41 -8.59 52.30
N GLY A 588 20.30 -7.76 51.77
CA GLY A 588 20.44 -6.32 51.81
C GLY A 588 21.96 -6.08 51.70
N ARG A 589 22.37 -5.26 50.73
CA ARG A 589 23.62 -4.47 50.66
C ARG A 589 24.95 -5.15 51.00
N ASP A 590 25.88 -5.17 50.03
CA ASP A 590 27.06 -4.28 50.07
C ASP A 590 27.98 -4.51 48.86
N ARG A 591 28.34 -3.40 48.20
CA ARG A 591 29.54 -3.22 47.34
C ARG A 591 30.66 -2.75 48.28
N PRO A 592 31.97 -3.01 48.05
CA PRO A 592 32.66 -2.54 46.85
C PRO A 592 33.84 -3.39 46.31
N THR A 593 34.23 -3.02 45.08
CA THR A 593 35.44 -3.27 44.26
C THR A 593 36.79 -3.02 44.98
N PRO A 594 37.99 -3.06 44.34
CA PRO A 594 38.52 -3.77 43.14
C PRO A 594 39.93 -4.42 43.38
N VAL A 595 40.45 -5.31 42.52
CA VAL A 595 41.91 -5.47 42.33
C VAL A 595 42.23 -5.86 40.88
N ALA A 596 43.25 -5.18 40.33
CA ALA A 596 43.81 -5.27 39.00
C ALA A 596 44.78 -6.45 38.80
N ALA A 597 45.04 -6.84 37.53
CA ALA A 597 46.37 -7.29 37.08
C ALA A 597 46.49 -7.32 35.54
N HIS A 598 47.38 -6.46 35.03
CA HIS A 598 48.32 -6.55 33.90
C HIS A 598 48.26 -7.74 32.90
N VAL A 599 48.14 -7.48 31.58
CA VAL A 599 49.22 -7.34 30.54
C VAL A 599 49.95 -8.65 30.21
N VAL A 600 49.94 -9.07 28.94
CA VAL A 600 51.12 -9.34 28.07
C VAL A 600 50.66 -9.81 26.67
N LEU A 601 51.33 -9.25 25.65
CA LEU A 601 51.30 -9.57 24.21
C LEU A 601 51.76 -11.00 23.88
N ALA A 602 51.24 -11.55 22.77
CA ALA A 602 52.07 -12.27 21.79
C ALA A 602 51.43 -12.29 20.39
N ARG A 603 52.05 -11.54 19.46
CA ARG A 603 52.03 -11.78 18.02
C ARG A 603 52.84 -13.04 17.72
N LEU A 604 52.46 -13.81 16.71
CA LEU A 604 53.42 -14.48 15.81
C LEU A 604 52.80 -14.75 14.44
N ARG A 605 53.45 -14.17 13.43
CA ARG A 605 53.30 -14.35 11.98
C ARG A 605 54.65 -14.88 11.52
N VAL A 606 54.69 -15.98 10.76
CA VAL A 606 55.82 -16.45 9.92
C VAL A 606 55.14 -17.34 8.85
N ALA A 607 55.07 -17.10 7.53
CA ALA A 607 55.95 -16.54 6.47
C ALA A 607 57.11 -17.46 6.04
N GLY A 608 57.15 -17.80 4.75
CA GLY A 608 58.20 -18.58 4.07
C GLY A 608 57.55 -19.47 2.99
N ASP A 609 57.37 -19.12 1.72
CA ASP A 609 58.19 -18.47 0.68
C ASP A 609 58.90 -19.47 -0.27
N ALA A 610 58.73 -19.18 -1.57
CA ALA A 610 59.48 -19.56 -2.79
C ALA A 610 59.74 -21.03 -3.22
N GLY A 611 59.59 -21.29 -4.53
CA GLY A 611 60.40 -22.30 -5.24
C GLY A 611 59.84 -22.84 -6.56
N HIS A 612 60.43 -22.40 -7.69
CA HIS A 612 60.21 -22.77 -9.09
C HIS A 612 60.51 -24.23 -9.49
N ASP A 613 59.90 -24.64 -10.62
CA ASP A 613 60.35 -25.50 -11.73
C ASP A 613 61.41 -26.59 -11.53
N CYS A 614 61.05 -27.84 -11.90
CA CYS A 614 61.71 -28.67 -12.92
C CYS A 614 61.21 -30.13 -12.85
N ALA A 615 60.73 -30.63 -13.99
CA ALA A 615 60.73 -32.02 -14.51
C ALA A 615 59.38 -32.43 -15.10
#